data_AF-A0A5K1HIR6-F1
#
_entry.id   AF-A0A5K1HIR6-F1
#
_cell.length_a   1.000
_cell.length_b   1.000
_cell.length_c   1.000
_cell.angle_alpha   90.00
_cell.angle_beta   90.00
_cell.angle_gamma   90.00
#
_symmetry.space_group_name_H-M   'P 1'
#
loop_
_entity.id
_entity.type
_entity.pdbx_description
1 polymer ?
#
loop_
_entity_poly.entity_id
_entity_poly.type
_entity_poly.pdbx_seq_one_letter_code
_entity_poly.pdbx_strand_id
1 'polypeptide(L)'
;WLGGRNCSAVGEAGRCEVCGIVGTEEKCAYLKSIGVDHVINYKKENLRDRLKACFPKGVDVYFDNVGGEMLDELLMHIREESRVVACGAISSYSSYGQEKQEPYRIKNYSRIIIKRALIQGFIYFDYHKEFPAAIQELAQLVQKGQLKYTNDIRNGL
;
A
#
# COMPACT_ATOMS: atom_id res chain seq x y z
N TRP A 1 16.75 -1.09 2.11
CA TRP A 1 16.15 -2.41 2.44
C TRP A 1 14.93 -2.63 1.56
N LEU A 2 14.94 -3.72 0.77
CA LEU A 2 13.88 -4.17 -0.15
C LEU A 2 12.69 -4.78 0.61
N GLY A 3 12.01 -3.95 1.38
CA GLY A 3 10.86 -4.34 2.17
C GLY A 3 9.90 -3.17 2.34
N GLY A 4 8.91 -3.12 1.44
CA GLY A 4 7.63 -2.42 1.58
C GLY A 4 7.63 -1.19 2.48
N ARG A 5 8.20 -0.08 2.00
CA ARG A 5 7.96 1.26 2.55
C ARG A 5 7.62 2.23 1.45
N ASN A 6 6.66 1.83 0.63
CA ASN A 6 5.98 2.75 -0.26
C ASN A 6 4.97 3.52 0.58
N CYS A 7 5.27 4.79 0.86
CA CYS A 7 4.22 5.77 1.04
C CYS A 7 3.35 5.68 -0.22
N SER A 8 2.11 5.20 -0.08
CA SER A 8 1.11 5.30 -1.13
C SER A 8 0.64 6.76 -1.18
N ALA A 9 1.46 7.65 -1.70
CA ALA A 9 1.07 9.02 -1.99
C ALA A 9 1.57 9.37 -3.39
N VAL A 10 0.77 9.03 -4.39
CA VAL A 10 0.80 9.71 -5.69
C VAL A 10 -0.53 10.40 -5.81
N GLY A 11 -0.53 11.73 -5.81
CA GLY A 11 -1.74 12.52 -5.94
C GLY A 11 -1.42 13.90 -6.50
N GLU A 12 -1.47 14.03 -7.83
CA GLU A 12 -2.32 15.06 -8.46
C GLU A 12 -2.56 14.76 -9.95
N ALA A 13 -3.59 13.94 -10.21
CA ALA A 13 -4.40 13.91 -11.43
C ALA A 13 -5.74 13.23 -11.09
N GLY A 14 -6.67 14.01 -10.50
CA GLY A 14 -7.94 13.55 -9.92
C GLY A 14 -7.82 13.34 -8.40
N ARG A 15 -8.62 14.07 -7.60
CA ARG A 15 -8.58 13.94 -6.13
C ARG A 15 -9.10 12.57 -5.70
N CYS A 16 -8.18 11.66 -5.38
CA CYS A 16 -8.49 10.43 -4.67
C CYS A 16 -8.31 10.67 -3.16
N GLU A 17 -9.20 10.13 -2.35
CA GLU A 17 -9.04 10.06 -0.90
C GLU A 17 -8.08 8.92 -0.57
N VAL A 18 -7.03 9.20 0.22
CA VAL A 18 -5.92 8.29 0.48
C VAL A 18 -5.88 7.88 1.94
N CYS A 19 -5.74 6.58 2.19
CA CYS A 19 -5.48 6.04 3.52
C CYS A 19 -4.13 5.32 3.57
N GLY A 20 -3.25 5.74 4.47
CA GLY A 20 -2.00 5.04 4.75
C GLY A 20 -2.11 4.13 5.98
N ILE A 21 -1.70 2.87 5.82
CA ILE A 21 -1.68 1.87 6.89
C ILE A 21 -0.22 1.62 7.30
N VAL A 22 0.12 1.91 8.55
CA VAL A 22 1.49 1.84 9.07
C VAL A 22 1.54 1.21 10.46
N GLY A 23 2.73 0.84 10.92
CA GLY A 23 2.89 0.08 12.18
C GLY A 23 3.53 0.86 13.32
N THR A 24 3.75 2.17 13.19
CA THR A 24 4.35 3.01 14.25
C THR A 24 3.77 4.42 14.24
N GLU A 25 3.81 5.10 15.39
CA GLU A 25 3.28 6.48 15.53
C GLU A 25 4.09 7.50 14.72
N GLU A 26 5.40 7.32 14.63
CA GLU A 26 6.29 8.22 13.88
C GLU A 26 5.90 8.23 12.41
N LYS A 27 5.60 7.05 11.85
CA LYS A 27 5.07 6.93 10.49
C LYS A 27 3.68 7.54 10.37
N CYS A 28 2.85 7.41 11.42
CA CYS A 28 1.53 8.03 11.40
C CYS A 28 1.63 9.56 11.33
N ALA A 29 2.48 10.16 12.16
CA ALA A 29 2.74 11.59 12.18
C ALA A 29 3.32 12.07 10.84
N TYR A 30 4.22 11.29 10.23
CA TYR A 30 4.76 11.60 8.90
C TYR A 30 3.69 11.62 7.81
N LEU A 31 2.83 10.59 7.73
CA LEU A 31 1.76 10.56 6.73
C LEU A 31 0.79 11.74 6.88
N LYS A 32 0.48 12.12 8.12
CA LYS A 32 -0.32 13.33 8.41
C LYS A 32 0.38 14.61 7.95
N SER A 33 1.70 14.74 8.15
CA SER A 33 2.45 15.95 7.77
C SER A 33 2.61 16.15 6.26
N ILE A 34 2.48 15.07 5.49
CA ILE A 34 2.46 15.12 4.02
C ILE A 34 1.04 15.19 3.43
N GLY A 35 0.01 15.27 4.27
CA GLY A 35 -1.37 15.54 3.84
C GLY A 35 -2.17 14.31 3.42
N VAL A 36 -1.84 13.11 3.91
CA VAL A 36 -2.70 11.92 3.70
C VAL A 36 -4.01 12.09 4.47
N ASP A 37 -5.15 11.83 3.81
CA ASP A 37 -6.49 12.05 4.36
C ASP A 37 -6.76 11.18 5.61
N HIS A 38 -6.38 9.89 5.55
CA HIS A 38 -6.56 8.96 6.64
C HIS A 38 -5.27 8.20 6.97
N VAL A 39 -5.04 7.96 8.26
CA VAL A 39 -3.85 7.23 8.71
C VAL A 39 -4.26 6.24 9.79
N ILE A 40 -3.88 4.98 9.60
CA ILE A 40 -4.21 3.87 10.50
C ILE A 40 -2.92 3.23 11.01
N ASN A 41 -2.77 3.17 12.33
CA ASN A 41 -1.77 2.34 12.99
C ASN A 41 -2.32 0.93 13.24
N TYR A 42 -2.05 -0.02 12.33
CA TYR A 42 -2.63 -1.37 12.40
C TYR A 42 -2.24 -2.16 13.66
N LYS A 43 -1.22 -1.71 14.41
CA LYS A 43 -0.80 -2.33 15.68
C LYS A 43 -1.55 -1.82 16.89
N LYS A 44 -2.23 -0.68 16.78
CA LYS A 44 -2.94 -0.03 17.91
C LYS A 44 -4.42 0.16 17.67
N GLU A 45 -4.85 0.14 16.41
CA GLU A 45 -6.22 0.36 16.01
C GLU A 45 -6.81 -0.92 15.39
N ASN A 46 -8.12 -1.10 15.55
CA ASN A 46 -8.83 -2.15 14.84
C ASN A 46 -8.94 -1.80 13.36
N LEU A 47 -8.22 -2.53 12.49
CA LEU A 47 -8.15 -2.22 11.07
C LEU A 47 -9.53 -2.21 10.39
N ARG A 48 -10.41 -3.17 10.73
CA ARG A 48 -11.76 -3.28 10.16
C ARG A 48 -12.59 -2.04 10.41
N ASP A 49 -12.65 -1.63 11.68
CA ASP A 49 -13.51 -0.51 12.08
C ASP A 49 -12.99 0.80 11.49
N ARG A 50 -11.66 0.96 11.43
CA ARG A 50 -11.04 2.12 10.81
C ARG A 50 -11.26 2.15 9.31
N LEU A 51 -11.12 1.03 8.59
CA LEU A 51 -11.40 0.97 7.15
C LEU A 51 -12.84 1.34 6.83
N LYS A 52 -13.81 0.86 7.62
CA LYS A 52 -15.23 1.25 7.45
C LYS A 52 -15.47 2.74 7.73
N ALA A 53 -14.79 3.30 8.72
CA ALA A 53 -14.91 4.71 9.05
C ALA A 53 -14.29 5.61 7.97
N CYS A 54 -13.12 5.23 7.45
CA CYS A 54 -12.42 5.96 6.38
C CYS A 54 -13.14 5.82 5.03
N PHE A 55 -13.60 4.60 4.70
CA PHE A 55 -14.21 4.28 3.41
C PHE A 55 -15.55 3.56 3.58
N PRO A 56 -16.62 4.29 3.97
CA PRO A 56 -17.93 3.68 4.20
C PRO A 56 -18.54 3.04 2.94
N LYS A 57 -18.08 3.44 1.75
CA LYS A 57 -18.49 2.87 0.45
C LYS A 57 -17.54 1.78 -0.07
N GLY A 58 -16.46 1.51 0.66
CA GLY A 58 -15.40 0.59 0.27
C GLY A 58 -14.26 1.24 -0.52
N VAL A 59 -13.23 0.45 -0.79
CA VAL A 59 -11.96 0.85 -1.41
C VAL A 59 -11.96 0.56 -2.90
N ASP A 60 -11.69 1.58 -3.72
CA ASP A 60 -11.59 1.44 -5.18
C ASP A 60 -10.23 0.88 -5.62
N VAL A 61 -9.14 1.29 -4.95
CA VAL A 61 -7.77 0.84 -5.25
C VAL A 61 -7.01 0.47 -3.99
N TYR A 62 -6.40 -0.71 -3.95
CA TYR A 62 -5.52 -1.14 -2.87
C TYR A 62 -4.12 -1.45 -3.42
N PHE A 63 -3.10 -0.76 -2.91
CA PHE A 63 -1.70 -1.03 -3.24
C PHE A 63 -1.08 -1.95 -2.19
N ASP A 64 -1.02 -3.25 -2.49
CA ASP A 64 -0.61 -4.28 -1.55
C ASP A 64 0.91 -4.47 -1.55
N ASN A 65 1.53 -4.17 -0.42
CA ASN A 65 2.95 -4.45 -0.16
C ASN A 65 3.13 -5.54 0.92
N VAL A 66 2.04 -5.99 1.53
CA VAL A 66 2.05 -6.78 2.77
C VAL A 66 1.59 -8.20 2.54
N GLY A 67 0.50 -8.41 1.80
CA GLY A 67 -0.13 -9.71 1.62
C GLY A 67 -0.78 -10.23 2.91
N GLY A 68 -0.96 -11.55 2.96
CA GLY A 68 -1.40 -12.27 4.17
C GLY A 68 -2.74 -11.79 4.74
N GLU A 69 -2.82 -11.70 6.07
CA GLU A 69 -4.02 -11.25 6.80
C GLU A 69 -4.45 -9.83 6.42
N MET A 70 -3.51 -8.97 6.06
CA MET A 70 -3.82 -7.60 5.68
C MET A 70 -4.57 -7.57 4.35
N LEU A 71 -4.10 -8.32 3.34
CA LEU A 71 -4.83 -8.48 2.09
C LEU A 71 -6.22 -9.08 2.33
N ASP A 72 -6.31 -10.12 3.16
CA ASP A 72 -7.58 -10.79 3.45
C ASP A 72 -8.61 -9.84 4.09
N GLU A 73 -8.20 -8.99 5.03
CA GLU A 73 -9.08 -8.00 5.64
C GLU A 73 -9.45 -6.87 4.65
N LEU A 74 -8.51 -6.43 3.80
CA LEU A 74 -8.78 -5.41 2.77
C LEU A 74 -9.77 -5.90 1.71
N LEU A 75 -9.70 -7.18 1.30
CA LEU A 75 -10.66 -7.80 0.38
C LEU A 75 -12.10 -7.73 0.90
N MET A 76 -12.30 -7.68 2.22
CA MET A 76 -13.64 -7.51 2.79
C MET A 76 -14.18 -6.09 2.62
N HIS A 77 -13.33 -5.11 2.32
CA HIS A 77 -13.67 -3.69 2.24
C HIS A 77 -13.59 -3.11 0.83
N ILE A 78 -13.26 -3.91 -0.19
CA ILE A 78 -13.20 -3.41 -1.57
C ILE A 78 -14.58 -3.09 -2.16
N ARG A 79 -14.60 -2.11 -3.06
CA ARG A 79 -15.77 -1.75 -3.86
C ARG A 79 -15.91 -2.69 -5.07
N GLU A 80 -17.07 -2.61 -5.73
CA GLU A 80 -17.24 -3.25 -7.04
C GLU A 80 -16.24 -2.68 -8.05
N GLU A 81 -15.71 -3.55 -8.91
CA GLU A 81 -14.71 -3.22 -9.95
C GLU A 81 -13.40 -2.63 -9.42
N SER A 82 -13.12 -2.85 -8.12
CA SER A 82 -11.89 -2.41 -7.48
C SER A 82 -10.63 -3.03 -8.09
N ARG A 83 -9.49 -2.38 -7.87
CA ARG A 83 -8.18 -2.84 -8.32
C ARG A 83 -7.24 -3.06 -7.15
N VAL A 84 -6.60 -4.23 -7.10
CA VAL A 84 -5.51 -4.54 -6.16
C VAL A 84 -4.21 -4.63 -6.95
N VAL A 85 -3.27 -3.75 -6.64
CA VAL A 85 -1.91 -3.77 -7.18
C VAL A 85 -1.04 -4.59 -6.22
N ALA A 86 -0.75 -5.83 -6.56
CA ALA A 86 0.06 -6.73 -5.76
C ALA A 86 1.55 -6.48 -6.02
N CYS A 87 2.14 -5.58 -5.23
CA CYS A 87 3.55 -5.18 -5.34
C CYS A 87 4.49 -6.06 -4.52
N GLY A 88 4.00 -6.65 -3.43
CA GLY A 88 4.81 -7.53 -2.58
C GLY A 88 4.03 -8.13 -1.42
N ALA A 89 4.66 -9.06 -0.71
CA ALA A 89 4.07 -9.79 0.40
C ALA A 89 5.03 -9.83 1.61
N ILE A 90 5.41 -8.66 2.16
CA ILE A 90 6.44 -8.58 3.20
C ILE A 90 6.10 -9.40 4.45
N SER A 91 4.82 -9.68 4.73
CA SER A 91 4.43 -10.54 5.84
C SER A 91 4.94 -11.98 5.69
N SER A 92 5.27 -12.41 4.48
CA SER A 92 5.77 -13.75 4.16
C SER A 92 7.29 -13.83 3.92
N TYR A 93 7.98 -12.69 3.76
CA TYR A 93 9.39 -12.70 3.38
C TYR A 93 10.34 -13.16 4.49
N SER A 94 9.98 -12.97 5.77
CA SER A 94 10.75 -13.53 6.90
C SER A 94 10.74 -15.06 6.95
N SER A 95 9.86 -15.69 6.18
CA SER A 95 9.72 -17.13 6.05
C SER A 95 10.43 -17.69 4.82
N TYR A 96 10.93 -16.82 3.93
CA TYR A 96 11.62 -17.20 2.71
C TYR A 96 12.96 -17.86 3.06
N GLY A 97 13.08 -19.16 2.80
CA GLY A 97 14.26 -19.97 3.15
C GLY A 97 14.15 -20.74 4.47
N GLN A 98 13.04 -20.62 5.21
CA GLN A 98 12.74 -21.54 6.30
C GLN A 98 11.75 -22.60 5.80
N GLU A 99 12.16 -23.87 5.76
CA GLU A 99 11.40 -25.02 5.25
C GLU A 99 10.05 -25.29 5.97
N LYS A 100 9.61 -24.45 6.91
CA LYS A 100 8.58 -24.80 7.91
C LYS A 100 7.40 -23.84 8.06
N GLN A 101 7.29 -22.77 7.26
CA GLN A 101 6.08 -21.93 7.32
C GLN A 101 5.25 -22.08 6.06
N GLU A 102 4.12 -22.77 6.20
CA GLU A 102 3.06 -22.78 5.20
C GLU A 102 2.69 -21.34 4.81
N PRO A 103 2.58 -21.04 3.51
CA PRO A 103 2.17 -19.72 3.07
C PRO A 103 0.76 -19.41 3.57
N TYR A 104 0.52 -18.12 3.84
CA TYR A 104 -0.81 -17.66 4.22
C TYR A 104 -1.82 -17.96 3.11
N ARG A 105 -2.93 -18.61 3.46
CA ARG A 105 -4.02 -18.94 2.52
C ARG A 105 -5.08 -17.85 2.60
N ILE A 106 -5.30 -17.16 1.48
CA ILE A 106 -6.33 -16.13 1.33
C ILE A 106 -7.72 -16.75 1.51
N LYS A 107 -8.42 -16.34 2.57
CA LYS A 107 -9.74 -16.86 2.96
C LYS A 107 -10.85 -16.14 2.23
N ASN A 108 -10.65 -14.87 1.89
CA ASN A 108 -11.69 -14.00 1.33
C ASN A 108 -11.64 -13.89 -0.20
N TYR A 109 -11.11 -14.91 -0.88
CA TYR A 109 -11.01 -14.99 -2.35
C TYR A 109 -12.36 -14.77 -3.05
N SER A 110 -13.46 -15.24 -2.45
CA SER A 110 -14.81 -15.04 -3.00
C SER A 110 -15.18 -13.56 -3.19
N ARG A 111 -14.58 -12.64 -2.44
CA ARG A 111 -14.80 -11.19 -2.60
C ARG A 111 -14.31 -10.70 -3.95
N ILE A 112 -13.22 -11.27 -4.48
CA ILE A 112 -12.69 -10.92 -5.79
C ILE A 112 -13.75 -11.19 -6.87
N ILE A 113 -14.38 -12.37 -6.80
CA ILE A 113 -15.43 -12.78 -7.73
C ILE A 113 -16.67 -11.89 -7.57
N ILE A 114 -17.21 -11.78 -6.36
CA ILE A 114 -18.46 -11.04 -6.09
C ILE A 114 -18.31 -9.55 -6.46
N LYS A 115 -17.14 -8.98 -6.20
CA LYS A 115 -16.84 -7.58 -6.49
C LYS A 115 -16.28 -7.35 -7.89
N ARG A 116 -16.06 -8.39 -8.70
CA ARG A 116 -15.44 -8.26 -10.04
C ARG A 116 -14.10 -7.49 -9.97
N ALA A 117 -13.34 -7.73 -8.91
CA ALA A 117 -12.09 -7.04 -8.66
C ALA A 117 -10.97 -7.59 -9.53
N LEU A 118 -10.06 -6.71 -9.97
CA LEU A 118 -8.82 -7.10 -10.63
C LEU A 118 -7.69 -7.11 -9.62
N ILE A 119 -7.03 -8.26 -9.44
CA ILE A 119 -5.75 -8.34 -8.72
C ILE A 119 -4.64 -8.56 -9.74
N GLN A 120 -3.67 -7.65 -9.76
CA GLN A 120 -2.57 -7.70 -10.73
C GLN A 120 -1.22 -7.52 -10.04
N GLY A 121 -0.30 -8.45 -10.31
CA GLY A 121 1.09 -8.35 -9.88
C GLY A 121 1.80 -7.16 -10.54
N PHE A 122 2.67 -6.52 -9.78
CA PHE A 122 3.45 -5.38 -10.25
C PHE A 122 4.94 -5.56 -9.92
N ILE A 123 5.76 -5.75 -10.95
CA ILE A 123 7.22 -5.74 -10.85
C ILE A 123 7.72 -4.48 -11.52
N TYR A 124 8.23 -3.53 -10.74
CA TYR A 124 8.58 -2.21 -11.26
C TYR A 124 9.67 -2.26 -12.34
N PHE A 125 10.56 -3.26 -12.33
CA PHE A 125 11.60 -3.46 -13.34
C PHE A 125 11.06 -3.71 -14.75
N ASP A 126 9.83 -4.20 -14.88
CA ASP A 126 9.20 -4.40 -16.19
C ASP A 126 8.99 -3.06 -16.93
N TYR A 127 9.00 -1.95 -16.18
CA TYR A 127 8.76 -0.59 -16.67
C TYR A 127 10.05 0.27 -16.77
N HIS A 128 11.20 -0.36 -16.97
CA HIS A 128 12.49 0.35 -17.02
C HIS A 128 12.56 1.40 -18.16
N LYS A 129 11.79 1.24 -19.24
CA LYS A 129 11.74 2.19 -20.36
C LYS A 129 11.05 3.49 -19.98
N GLU A 130 10.14 3.42 -19.01
CA GLU A 130 9.35 4.51 -18.48
C GLU A 130 10.10 5.29 -17.40
N PHE A 131 11.15 4.72 -16.80
CA PHE A 131 11.88 5.34 -15.70
C PHE A 131 12.41 6.75 -15.99
N PRO A 132 13.03 7.04 -17.16
CA PRO A 132 13.53 8.40 -17.41
C PRO A 132 12.42 9.46 -17.34
N ALA A 133 11.25 9.17 -17.93
CA ALA A 133 10.10 10.07 -17.91
C ALA A 133 9.51 10.18 -16.50
N ALA A 134 9.32 9.05 -15.80
CA ALA A 134 8.80 9.04 -14.44
C ALA A 134 9.71 9.79 -13.46
N ILE A 135 11.04 9.63 -13.56
CA ILE A 135 12.00 10.35 -12.73
C ILE A 135 11.91 11.86 -12.99
N GLN A 136 11.81 12.28 -14.25
CA GLN A 136 11.67 13.69 -14.60
C GLN A 136 10.38 14.28 -14.02
N GLU A 137 9.26 13.57 -14.12
CA GLU A 137 7.97 14.00 -13.57
C GLU A 137 8.02 14.10 -12.04
N LEU A 138 8.52 13.06 -11.36
CA LEU A 138 8.66 13.06 -9.90
C LEU A 138 9.58 14.20 -9.43
N ALA A 139 10.69 14.45 -10.13
CA ALA A 139 11.58 15.57 -9.82
C ALA A 139 10.87 16.92 -9.94
N GLN A 140 10.02 17.12 -10.95
CA GLN A 140 9.23 18.33 -11.09
C GLN A 140 8.22 18.50 -9.95
N LEU A 141 7.55 17.43 -9.53
CA LEU A 141 6.62 17.46 -8.40
C LEU A 141 7.34 17.83 -7.10
N VAL A 142 8.55 17.30 -6.88
CA VAL A 142 9.40 17.67 -5.73
C VAL A 142 9.77 19.15 -5.79
N GLN A 143 10.23 19.65 -6.94
CA GLN A 143 10.60 21.06 -7.14
C GLN A 143 9.42 22.01 -6.90
N LYS A 144 8.21 21.60 -7.29
CA LYS A 144 6.97 22.35 -7.06
C LYS A 144 6.42 22.22 -5.63
N GLY A 145 7.05 21.42 -4.77
CA GLY A 145 6.57 21.14 -3.41
C GLY A 145 5.30 20.28 -3.35
N GLN A 146 4.88 19.72 -4.49
CA GLN A 146 3.70 18.84 -4.61
C GLN A 146 4.02 17.40 -4.18
N LEU A 147 5.30 17.02 -4.19
CA LEU A 147 5.78 15.74 -3.66
C LEU A 147 6.78 15.97 -2.52
N LYS A 148 6.42 15.53 -1.32
CA LYS A 148 7.34 15.48 -0.18
C LYS A 148 7.97 14.10 -0.09
N TYR A 149 9.28 14.06 0.11
CA TYR A 149 10.01 12.82 0.32
C TYR A 149 10.84 12.92 1.60
N THR A 150 11.16 11.76 2.17
CA THR A 150 12.09 11.64 3.29
C THR A 150 13.05 10.49 3.01
N ASN A 151 14.31 10.67 3.38
CA ASN A 151 15.32 9.63 3.28
C ASN A 151 15.50 9.00 4.65
N ASP A 152 15.15 7.72 4.79
CA ASP A 152 15.58 6.91 5.91
C ASP A 152 16.98 6.37 5.61
N ILE A 153 18.02 7.14 6.01
CA ILE A 153 19.41 6.71 5.91
C ILE A 153 19.70 5.80 7.09
N ARG A 154 19.86 4.51 6.82
CA ARG A 154 20.34 3.54 7.80
C ARG A 154 21.79 3.22 7.50
N ASN A 155 22.66 3.53 8.44
CA ASN A 155 24.02 2.99 8.42
C ASN A 155 23.89 1.48 8.66
N GLY A 156 24.16 0.68 7.63
CA GLY A 156 24.44 -0.74 7.80
C GLY A 156 25.79 -0.92 8.50
N LEU A 157 26.06 -2.13 9.00
CA LEU A 157 27.42 -2.55 9.40
C LEU A 157 28.40 -2.35 8.23
#